data_AF-A0A9X4KUD3-F1
#
_entry.id   AF-A0A9X4KUD3-F1
#
_cell.length_a   1.000
_cell.length_b   1.000
_cell.length_c   1.000
_cell.angle_alpha   90.00
_cell.angle_beta   90.00
_cell.angle_gamma   90.00
#
_symmetry.space_group_name_H-M   'P 1'
#
loop_
_entity.id
_entity.type
_entity.pdbx_description
1 polymer ?
#
loop_
_entity_poly.entity_id
_entity_poly.type
_entity_poly.pdbx_seq_one_letter_code
_entity_poly.pdbx_strand_id
1 'polypeptide(L)' 'MSEAKRLLREEPGLLVQHVAERIGYKDGKYFTKLFKREIGMNPSEFRDRA' A
#
# COMPACT_ATOMS: atom_id res chain seq x y z
N MET A 1 -7.16 -4.72 -3.19
CA MET A 1 -6.77 -3.69 -2.20
C MET A 1 -6.95 -4.07 -0.74
N SER A 2 -7.83 -5.01 -0.38
CA SER A 2 -8.01 -5.41 1.03
C SER A 2 -6.71 -5.94 1.67
N GLU A 3 -5.96 -6.76 0.94
CA GLU A 3 -4.67 -7.28 1.43
C GLU A 3 -3.61 -6.19 1.58
N ALA A 4 -3.56 -5.21 0.67
CA ALA A 4 -2.67 -4.06 0.80
C ALA A 4 -2.90 -3.29 2.10
N LYS A 5 -4.17 -3.03 2.45
CA LYS A 5 -4.52 -2.35 3.70
C LYS A 5 -4.11 -3.17 4.92
N ARG A 6 -4.29 -4.49 4.87
CA ARG A 6 -3.90 -5.39 5.95
C ARG A 6 -2.38 -5.38 6.16
N LEU A 7 -1.60 -5.56 5.09
CA LEU A 7 -0.13 -5.51 5.14
C LEU A 7 0.39 -4.17 5.65
N LEU A 8 -0.19 -3.05 5.22
CA LEU A 8 0.20 -1.71 5.69
C LEU A 8 -0.07 -1.50 7.20
N ARG A 9 -1.03 -2.22 7.79
CA ARG A 9 -1.37 -2.16 9.22
C ARG A 9 -0.58 -3.13 10.06
N GLU A 10 -0.47 -4.38 9.60
CA GLU A 10 0.19 -5.46 10.34
C GLU A 10 1.72 -5.34 10.25
N GLU A 11 2.25 -4.76 9.17
CA GLU A 11 3.70 -4.60 8.94
C GLU A 11 4.07 -3.14 8.61
N PRO A 12 4.03 -2.21 9.58
CA PRO A 12 4.32 -0.79 9.34
C PRO A 12 5.76 -0.54 8.83
N GLY A 13 6.71 -1.40 9.20
CA GLY A 13 8.09 -1.36 8.69
C GLY A 13 8.25 -1.84 7.24
N LEU A 14 7.22 -2.44 6.65
CA LEU A 14 7.29 -2.95 5.28
C LEU A 14 7.24 -1.79 4.30
N LEU A 15 8.19 -1.78 3.36
CA LEU A 15 8.21 -0.79 2.28
C LEU A 15 6.96 -0.95 1.41
N VAL A 16 6.39 0.19 1.01
CA VAL A 16 5.22 0.25 0.12
C VAL A 16 5.46 -0.54 -1.18
N GLN A 17 6.71 -0.58 -1.66
CA GLN A 17 7.09 -1.37 -2.81
C GLN A 17 6.95 -2.88 -2.56
N HIS A 18 7.38 -3.38 -1.39
CA HIS A 18 7.20 -4.79 -1.03
C HIS A 18 5.73 -5.15 -0.83
N VAL A 19 4.92 -4.24 -0.29
CA VAL A 19 3.45 -4.41 -0.23
C VAL A 19 2.88 -4.58 -1.64
N ALA A 20 3.31 -3.72 -2.58
CA ALA A 20 2.90 -3.79 -3.97
C ALA A 20 3.30 -5.14 -4.61
N GLU A 21 4.54 -5.58 -4.41
CA GLU A 21 5.05 -6.84 -4.93
C GLU A 21 4.28 -8.06 -4.37
N ARG A 22 4.00 -8.09 -3.06
CA ARG A 22 3.26 -9.18 -2.40
C ARG A 22 1.85 -9.37 -2.93
N ILE A 23 1.20 -8.30 -3.36
CA ILE A 23 -0.17 -8.36 -3.90
C ILE A 23 -0.20 -8.42 -5.44
N GLY A 24 0.96 -8.58 -6.08
CA GLY A 24 1.09 -8.83 -7.52
C GLY A 24 1.37 -7.60 -8.40
N TYR A 25 1.68 -6.44 -7.83
CA TYR A 25 2.10 -5.26 -8.58
C TYR A 25 3.63 -5.16 -8.65
N LYS A 26 4.18 -5.18 -9.86
CA LYS A 26 5.62 -5.00 -10.10
C LYS A 26 6.11 -3.57 -9.94
N ASP A 27 5.21 -2.59 -10.08
CA ASP A 27 5.55 -1.17 -10.01
C ASP A 27 4.90 -0.52 -8.78
N GLY A 28 5.73 -0.15 -7.81
CA GLY A 28 5.32 0.56 -6.61
C GLY A 28 4.70 1.94 -6.87
N LYS A 29 5.10 2.64 -7.94
CA LYS A 29 4.51 3.93 -8.34
C LYS A 29 3.11 3.73 -8.90
N TYR A 30 2.92 2.72 -9.75
CA TYR A 30 1.60 2.35 -10.24
C TYR A 30 0.67 1.95 -9.10
N PHE A 31 1.14 1.10 -8.19
CA PHE A 31 0.42 0.72 -6.98
C PHE A 31 0.03 1.95 -6.15
N THR A 32 0.97 2.88 -5.91
CA THR A 32 0.70 4.09 -5.13
C THR A 32 -0.41 4.93 -5.75
N LYS A 33 -0.37 5.15 -7.07
CA LYS A 33 -1.43 5.88 -7.80
C LYS A 33 -2.78 5.16 -7.70
N LEU A 34 -2.79 3.85 -7.88
CA LEU A 34 -4.00 3.03 -7.82
C LEU A 34 -4.59 3.02 -6.40
N PHE A 35 -3.74 2.84 -5.39
CA PHE A 35 -4.13 2.85 -3.99
C PHE A 35 -4.70 4.21 -3.60
N LYS A 36 -4.07 5.32 -4.00
CA LYS A 36 -4.61 6.66 -3.79
C LYS A 36 -5.98 6.84 -4.46
N ARG A 37 -6.14 6.34 -5.69
CA ARG A 37 -7.41 6.44 -6.42
C ARG A 37 -8.54 5.64 -5.74
N GLU A 38 -8.25 4.44 -5.24
CA GLU A 38 -9.27 3.59 -4.62
C GLU A 38 -9.54 3.93 -3.14
N ILE A 39 -8.53 4.35 -2.38
CA ILE A 39 -8.61 4.56 -0.93
C ILE A 39 -8.74 6.05 -0.57
N GLY A 40 -8.38 6.95 -1.48
CA GLY A 40 -8.42 8.40 -1.28
C GLY A 40 -7.16 8.99 -0.62
N MET A 41 -6.19 8.15 -0.23
CA MET A 41 -4.93 8.56 0.39
C MET A 41 -3.79 7.65 -0.03
N ASN A 42 -2.54 8.11 0.08
CA ASN A 42 -1.37 7.31 -0.29
C ASN A 42 -1.14 6.15 0.72
N PRO A 43 -0.47 5.06 0.31
CA PRO A 43 -0.15 3.94 1.21
C PRO A 43 0.61 4.36 2.48
N SER A 44 1.59 5.27 2.36
CA SER A 44 2.33 5.79 3.51
C SER A 44 1.43 6.57 4.47
N GLU A 45 0.55 7.43 3.95
CA GLU A 45 -0.40 8.20 4.77
C GLU A 45 -1.42 7.27 5.44
N PHE A 46 -1.84 6.20 4.76
CA PHE A 46 -2.73 5.19 5.32
C PHE A 46 -2.06 4.45 6.49
N ARG A 47 -0.77 4.15 6.37
CA ARG A 47 0.02 3.54 7.44
C ARG A 47 0.16 4.49 8.63
N ASP A 48 0.48 5.76 8.41
CA ASP A 48 0.71 6.71 9.52
C ASP A 48 -0.58 7.02 10.32
N ARG A 49 -1.75 6.69 9.77
CA ARG A 49 -3.07 6.85 10.42
C ARG A 49 -3.60 5.58 11.10
N ALA A 50 -2.97 4.43 10.87
CA ALA A 50 -3.40 3.15 11.41
C ALA A 50 -2.70 2.84 12.74
#